data_AF-A0A969T6I6-F1
#
_entry.id   AF-A0A969T6I6-F1
#
_cell.length_a   1.000
_cell.length_b   1.000
_cell.length_c   1.000
_cell.angle_alpha   90.00
_cell.angle_beta   90.00
_cell.angle_gamma   90.00
#
_symmetry.space_group_name_H-M   'P 1'
#
loop_
_entity.id
_entity.type
_entity.pdbx_description
1 polymer ?
#
loop_
_entity_poly.entity_id
_entity_poly.type
_entity_poly.pdbx_seq_one_letter_code
_entity_poly.pdbx_strand_id
1 'polypeptide(L)'
;MRAKITIEKLTDLVEKGAKIYKVDEFNETIQIIEGIVFNKNTPKILISKYGISFTGQLKAFINTNKFQDAMFRPVKRGVLLIDIVDYSKGSSLYFASLLTVFNKVIHHVIVKLKAINKLVEQIIPSGDGCYLVFNENMNNSFFKIVLIILNEMNNLQDDIFEKHLKKQNSDNKLRLRISCTLNETDFFYDISGNRNCYGIALNEASRILHLAQNENSH
;
A
#
# COMPACT_ATOMS: atom_id res chain seq x y z
N MET A 1 -0.35 35.40 -16.51
CA MET A 1 0.74 34.91 -17.40
C MET A 1 0.98 33.45 -17.04
N ARG A 2 0.88 32.49 -17.98
CA ARG A 2 1.15 31.06 -17.67
C ARG A 2 2.66 30.89 -17.52
N ALA A 3 3.12 30.29 -16.42
CA ALA A 3 4.51 29.89 -16.32
C ALA A 3 4.79 28.80 -17.37
N LYS A 4 5.88 28.91 -18.13
CA LYS A 4 6.32 27.86 -19.06
C LYS A 4 7.23 26.89 -18.33
N ILE A 5 7.13 25.60 -18.63
CA ILE A 5 8.03 24.57 -18.13
C ILE A 5 8.68 23.83 -19.30
N THR A 6 9.96 23.47 -19.17
CA THR A 6 10.68 22.64 -20.14
C THR A 6 10.50 21.16 -19.81
N ILE A 7 10.77 20.29 -20.79
CA ILE A 7 10.77 18.84 -20.56
C ILE A 7 11.79 18.45 -19.47
N GLU A 8 12.98 19.03 -19.50
CA GLU A 8 14.05 18.78 -18.51
C GLU A 8 13.58 19.09 -17.08
N LYS A 9 12.93 20.26 -16.91
CA LYS A 9 12.40 20.65 -15.61
C LYS A 9 11.23 19.78 -15.16
N LEU A 10 10.36 19.38 -16.09
CA LEU A 10 9.27 18.45 -15.78
C LEU A 10 9.81 17.08 -15.38
N THR A 11 10.83 16.57 -16.07
CA THR A 11 11.53 15.35 -15.73
C THR A 11 12.09 15.46 -14.31
N ASP A 12 12.89 16.48 -14.02
CA ASP A 12 13.46 16.75 -12.68
C ASP A 12 12.39 16.77 -11.58
N LEU A 13 11.26 17.45 -11.80
CA LEU A 13 10.14 17.48 -10.84
C LEU A 13 9.57 16.08 -10.58
N VAL A 14 9.36 15.28 -11.63
CA VAL A 14 8.89 13.91 -11.51
C VAL A 14 9.92 13.03 -10.77
N GLU A 15 11.22 13.23 -11.00
CA GLU A 15 12.26 12.50 -10.26
C GLU A 15 12.29 12.87 -8.77
N LYS A 16 11.93 14.11 -8.45
CA LYS A 16 11.78 14.61 -7.08
C LYS A 16 10.44 14.24 -6.43
N GLY A 17 9.62 13.41 -7.09
CA GLY A 17 8.37 12.89 -6.55
C GLY A 17 7.16 13.80 -6.74
N ALA A 18 7.21 14.79 -7.64
CA ALA A 18 6.05 15.61 -7.94
C ALA A 18 4.90 14.77 -8.50
N LYS A 19 3.68 15.06 -8.05
CA LYS A 19 2.46 14.43 -8.58
C LYS A 19 1.82 15.27 -9.66
N ILE A 20 1.59 14.67 -10.82
CA ILE A 20 0.96 15.29 -11.97
C ILE A 20 -0.55 15.13 -11.85
N TYR A 21 -1.26 16.24 -11.69
CA TYR A 21 -2.71 16.22 -11.56
C TYR A 21 -3.41 15.95 -12.89
N LYS A 22 -2.96 16.62 -13.96
CA LYS A 22 -3.59 16.53 -15.29
C LYS A 22 -2.62 16.90 -16.40
N VAL A 23 -2.76 16.21 -17.52
CA VAL A 23 -2.14 16.55 -18.80
C VAL A 23 -3.25 16.94 -19.78
N ASP A 24 -3.10 18.07 -20.46
CA ASP A 24 -4.04 18.57 -21.45
C ASP A 24 -3.26 18.92 -22.72
N GLU A 25 -3.20 17.97 -23.65
CA GLU A 25 -2.44 18.10 -24.90
C GLU A 25 -3.01 19.19 -25.81
N PHE A 26 -4.34 19.34 -25.83
CA PHE A 26 -5.02 20.32 -26.68
C PHE A 26 -4.68 21.76 -26.26
N ASN A 27 -4.69 22.02 -24.96
CA ASN A 27 -4.34 23.33 -24.42
C ASN A 27 -2.83 23.51 -24.15
N GLU A 28 -2.02 22.52 -24.52
CA GLU A 28 -0.57 22.49 -24.30
C GLU A 28 -0.20 22.79 -22.83
N THR A 29 -0.87 22.13 -21.89
CA THR A 29 -0.66 22.38 -20.46
C THR A 29 -0.53 21.14 -19.61
N ILE A 30 0.28 21.25 -18.55
CA ILE A 30 0.38 20.27 -17.47
C ILE A 30 0.06 20.95 -16.15
N GLN A 31 -0.71 20.26 -15.31
CA GLN A 31 -1.06 20.69 -13.97
C GLN A 31 -0.35 19.80 -12.94
N ILE A 32 0.36 20.43 -11.99
CA ILE A 32 1.17 19.76 -10.99
C ILE A 32 0.66 20.12 -9.60
N ILE A 33 0.58 19.13 -8.70
CA ILE A 33 0.24 19.34 -7.30
C ILE A 33 1.49 19.88 -6.59
N GLU A 34 1.41 21.11 -6.06
CA GLU A 34 2.54 21.78 -5.41
C GLU A 34 2.48 21.70 -3.87
N GLY A 35 1.29 21.47 -3.32
CA GLY A 35 1.13 21.38 -1.87
C GLY A 35 -0.30 21.63 -1.39
N ILE A 36 -0.39 21.94 -0.10
CA ILE A 36 -1.65 22.12 0.64
C ILE A 36 -1.51 23.33 1.57
N VAL A 37 -2.55 24.15 1.65
CA VAL A 37 -2.67 25.21 2.65
C VAL A 37 -3.77 24.82 3.63
N PHE A 38 -3.41 24.75 4.91
CA PHE A 38 -4.36 24.47 5.99
C PHE A 38 -5.01 25.77 6.46
N ASN A 39 -6.28 25.96 6.09
CA ASN A 39 -7.14 26.97 6.71
C ASN A 39 -7.99 26.29 7.78
N LYS A 40 -8.48 27.05 8.78
CA LYS A 40 -9.19 26.52 9.97
C LYS A 40 -10.34 25.54 9.64
N ASN A 41 -10.99 25.66 8.48
CA ASN A 41 -12.20 24.89 8.17
C ASN A 41 -12.06 23.95 6.97
N THR A 42 -11.17 24.23 6.01
CA THR A 42 -11.00 23.40 4.80
C THR A 42 -9.58 23.52 4.24
N PRO A 43 -8.89 22.39 4.00
CA PRO A 43 -7.62 22.41 3.30
C PRO A 43 -7.82 22.85 1.84
N LYS A 44 -6.93 23.70 1.34
CA LYS A 44 -6.88 24.11 -0.06
C LYS A 44 -5.68 23.46 -0.74
N ILE A 45 -5.94 22.64 -1.77
CA ILE A 45 -4.89 22.06 -2.60
C ILE A 45 -4.35 23.12 -3.56
N LEU A 46 -3.02 23.26 -3.61
CA LEU A 46 -2.32 24.14 -4.52
C LEU A 46 -1.95 23.37 -5.79
N ILE A 47 -2.53 23.77 -6.92
CA ILE A 47 -2.25 23.19 -8.23
C ILE A 47 -1.73 24.29 -9.14
N SER A 48 -0.50 24.13 -9.64
CA SER A 48 0.10 25.03 -10.62
C SER A 48 -0.19 24.55 -12.03
N LYS A 49 -0.48 25.48 -12.94
CA LYS A 49 -0.69 25.21 -14.36
C LYS A 49 0.48 25.76 -15.18
N TYR A 50 1.20 24.86 -15.84
CA TYR A 50 2.34 25.19 -16.68
C TYR A 50 1.98 25.02 -18.16
N GLY A 51 2.40 25.97 -19.00
CA GLY A 51 2.40 25.80 -20.45
C GLY A 51 3.61 24.96 -20.88
N ILE A 52 3.40 24.01 -21.78
CA ILE A 52 4.45 23.12 -22.29
C ILE A 52 4.17 22.71 -23.74
N SER A 53 5.19 22.66 -24.58
CA SER A 53 5.04 22.23 -25.98
C SER A 53 5.12 20.71 -26.10
N PHE A 54 4.12 20.09 -26.75
CA PHE A 54 4.04 18.64 -26.93
C PHE A 54 4.89 18.13 -28.10
N THR A 55 6.21 18.26 -27.94
CA THR A 55 7.19 17.71 -28.88
C THR A 55 7.20 16.17 -28.86
N GLY A 56 7.81 15.54 -29.86
CA GLY A 56 8.00 14.09 -29.88
C GLY A 56 8.72 13.55 -28.64
N GLN A 57 9.68 14.31 -28.11
CA GLN A 57 10.38 13.97 -26.87
C GLN A 57 9.46 14.00 -25.65
N LEU A 58 8.59 15.02 -25.51
CA LEU A 58 7.65 15.08 -24.38
C LEU A 58 6.63 13.94 -24.48
N LYS A 59 6.11 13.66 -25.67
CA LYS A 59 5.19 12.53 -25.89
C LYS A 59 5.84 11.20 -25.51
N ALA A 60 7.11 11.01 -25.87
CA ALA A 60 7.86 9.84 -25.44
C ALA A 60 8.02 9.78 -23.92
N PHE A 61 8.35 10.90 -23.26
CA PHE A 61 8.51 10.97 -21.81
C PHE A 61 7.20 10.70 -21.06
N ILE A 62 6.08 11.27 -21.49
CA ILE A 62 4.77 11.06 -20.86
C ILE A 62 4.36 9.58 -20.90
N ASN A 63 4.77 8.85 -21.94
CA ASN A 63 4.50 7.41 -22.06
C ASN A 63 5.46 6.52 -21.25
N THR A 64 6.43 7.09 -20.52
CA THR A 64 7.31 6.30 -19.64
C THR A 64 6.59 5.87 -18.38
N ASN A 65 6.95 4.70 -17.83
CA ASN A 65 6.44 4.23 -16.54
C ASN A 65 6.66 5.25 -15.42
N LYS A 66 7.82 5.94 -15.45
CA LYS A 66 8.16 6.97 -14.47
C LYS A 66 7.14 8.12 -14.44
N PHE A 67 6.75 8.61 -15.61
CA PHE A 67 5.72 9.65 -15.70
C PHE A 67 4.33 9.11 -15.34
N GLN A 68 3.99 7.92 -15.84
CA GLN A 68 2.70 7.29 -15.55
C GLN A 68 2.49 7.03 -14.06
N ASP A 69 3.53 6.63 -13.33
CA ASP A 69 3.47 6.46 -11.88
C ASP A 69 3.40 7.79 -11.12
N ALA A 70 3.91 8.88 -11.71
CA ALA A 70 3.79 10.23 -11.17
C ALA A 70 2.42 10.87 -11.41
N MET A 71 1.58 10.29 -12.28
CA MET A 71 0.20 10.75 -12.43
C MET A 71 -0.60 10.52 -11.14
N PHE A 72 -1.42 11.50 -10.80
CA PHE A 72 -2.47 11.34 -9.80
C PHE A 72 -3.58 10.49 -10.42
N ARG A 73 -3.67 9.22 -10.01
CA ARG A 73 -4.66 8.27 -10.56
C ARG A 73 -5.22 7.36 -9.48
N PRO A 74 -5.97 7.92 -8.51
CA PRO A 74 -6.68 7.10 -7.54
C PRO A 74 -7.62 6.15 -8.28
N VAL A 75 -7.51 4.87 -7.96
CA VAL A 75 -8.47 3.85 -8.41
C VAL A 75 -8.88 2.98 -7.24
N LYS A 76 -10.05 2.36 -7.36
CA LYS A 76 -10.59 1.48 -6.33
C LYS A 76 -9.76 0.21 -6.24
N ARG A 77 -9.16 -0.05 -5.08
CA ARG A 77 -8.29 -1.20 -4.82
C ARG A 77 -8.68 -1.90 -3.53
N GLY A 78 -8.41 -3.21 -3.47
CA GLY A 78 -8.46 -3.94 -2.21
C GLY A 78 -7.21 -3.62 -1.40
N VAL A 79 -7.37 -3.26 -0.14
CA VAL A 79 -6.26 -3.05 0.80
C VAL A 79 -6.48 -3.94 2.00
N LEU A 80 -5.45 -4.68 2.39
CA LEU A 80 -5.47 -5.56 3.56
C LEU A 80 -4.26 -5.24 4.42
N LEU A 81 -4.49 -4.86 5.67
CA LEU A 81 -3.46 -4.59 6.66
C LEU A 81 -3.40 -5.79 7.60
N ILE A 82 -2.20 -6.29 7.82
CA ILE A 82 -1.93 -7.39 8.72
C ILE A 82 -0.92 -6.93 9.74
N ASP A 83 -1.22 -7.16 11.00
CA ASP A 83 -0.35 -6.81 12.11
C ASP A 83 -0.31 -7.94 13.14
N ILE A 84 0.85 -8.13 13.76
CA ILE A 84 1.04 -9.14 14.78
C ILE A 84 0.49 -8.61 16.12
N VAL A 85 -0.27 -9.43 16.84
CA VAL A 85 -0.69 -9.08 18.19
C VAL A 85 0.47 -9.30 19.16
N ASP A 86 0.60 -8.39 20.14
CA ASP A 86 1.59 -8.51 21.22
C ASP A 86 3.07 -8.45 20.79
N TYR A 87 3.35 -7.96 19.57
CA TYR A 87 4.71 -7.93 19.03
C TYR A 87 5.70 -7.21 19.93
N SER A 88 5.31 -6.13 20.62
CA SER A 88 6.20 -5.27 21.42
C SER A 88 6.63 -5.84 22.78
N LYS A 89 6.21 -7.06 23.17
CA LYS A 89 6.39 -7.60 24.53
C LYS A 89 7.68 -8.38 24.78
N GLY A 90 8.62 -8.43 23.84
CA GLY A 90 9.74 -9.39 23.90
C GLY A 90 11.14 -8.84 23.62
N SER A 91 12.07 -9.76 23.44
CA SER A 91 13.47 -9.51 23.07
C SER A 91 13.69 -9.64 21.55
N SER A 92 14.88 -9.31 21.05
CA SER A 92 15.22 -9.44 19.63
C SER A 92 15.00 -10.86 19.08
N LEU A 93 15.28 -11.90 19.88
CA LEU A 93 15.06 -13.29 19.49
C LEU A 93 13.56 -13.62 19.39
N TYR A 94 12.76 -13.06 20.31
CA TYR A 94 11.30 -13.18 20.26
C TYR A 94 10.76 -12.53 18.99
N PHE A 95 11.15 -11.29 18.69
CA PHE A 95 10.75 -10.59 17.47
C PHE A 95 11.13 -11.36 16.20
N ALA A 96 12.36 -11.88 16.13
CA ALA A 96 12.81 -12.68 15.00
C ALA A 96 11.98 -13.96 14.82
N SER A 97 11.57 -14.59 15.92
CA SER A 97 10.73 -15.79 15.91
C SER A 97 9.32 -15.48 15.38
N LEU A 98 8.72 -14.39 15.86
CA LEU A 98 7.41 -13.92 15.38
C LEU A 98 7.44 -13.62 13.88
N LEU A 99 8.42 -12.82 13.44
CA LEU A 99 8.58 -12.47 12.02
C LEU A 99 8.86 -13.70 11.15
N THR A 100 9.55 -14.71 11.67
CA THR A 100 9.81 -15.94 10.93
C THR A 100 8.53 -16.71 10.63
N VAL A 101 7.65 -16.89 11.63
CA VAL A 101 6.35 -17.55 11.43
C VAL A 101 5.48 -16.73 10.50
N PHE A 102 5.39 -15.42 10.75
CA PHE A 102 4.63 -14.48 9.94
C PHE A 102 5.03 -14.52 8.46
N ASN A 103 6.31 -14.29 8.18
CA ASN A 103 6.81 -14.20 6.80
C ASN A 103 6.66 -15.52 6.05
N LYS A 104 6.77 -16.68 6.72
CA LYS A 104 6.51 -17.99 6.08
C LYS A 104 5.07 -18.09 5.59
N VAL A 105 4.10 -17.72 6.43
CA VAL A 105 2.68 -17.76 6.05
C VAL A 105 2.38 -16.78 4.93
N ILE A 106 2.82 -15.53 5.10
CA ILE A 106 2.58 -14.47 4.12
C ILE A 106 3.18 -14.85 2.76
N HIS A 107 4.43 -15.31 2.74
CA HIS A 107 5.08 -15.76 1.51
C HIS A 107 4.33 -16.91 0.84
N HIS A 108 3.95 -17.94 1.61
CA HIS A 108 3.19 -19.09 1.09
C HIS A 108 1.83 -18.69 0.50
N VAL A 109 1.08 -17.86 1.22
CA VAL A 109 -0.22 -17.35 0.75
C VAL A 109 -0.05 -16.50 -0.49
N ILE A 110 0.92 -15.58 -0.50
CA ILE A 110 1.19 -14.72 -1.68
C ILE A 110 1.56 -15.55 -2.90
N VAL A 111 2.40 -16.58 -2.75
CA VAL A 111 2.76 -17.47 -3.86
C VAL A 111 1.50 -18.13 -4.44
N LYS A 112 0.61 -18.65 -3.57
CA LYS A 112 -0.70 -19.19 -4.01
C LYS A 112 -1.55 -18.14 -4.73
N LEU A 113 -1.65 -16.92 -4.19
CA LEU A 113 -2.47 -15.84 -4.76
C LEU A 113 -1.93 -15.30 -6.09
N LYS A 114 -0.61 -15.16 -6.21
CA LYS A 114 0.04 -14.72 -7.45
C LYS A 114 -0.13 -15.76 -8.56
N ALA A 115 -0.03 -17.04 -8.21
CA ALA A 115 -0.25 -18.14 -9.15
C ALA A 115 -1.69 -18.18 -9.68
N ILE A 116 -2.68 -17.83 -8.85
CA ILE A 116 -4.09 -18.01 -9.21
C ILE A 116 -4.63 -16.83 -10.02
N ASN A 117 -4.28 -15.55 -9.75
CA ASN A 117 -4.98 -14.44 -10.44
C ASN A 117 -4.19 -13.12 -10.62
N LYS A 118 -2.87 -13.04 -10.36
CA LYS A 118 -2.10 -11.76 -10.40
C LYS A 118 -2.78 -10.59 -9.66
N LEU A 119 -3.60 -10.88 -8.66
CA LEU A 119 -4.43 -9.88 -7.99
C LEU A 119 -3.63 -8.99 -7.05
N VAL A 120 -2.54 -9.52 -6.48
CA VAL A 120 -1.65 -8.76 -5.60
C VAL A 120 -0.79 -7.84 -6.46
N GLU A 121 -1.05 -6.55 -6.38
CA GLU A 121 -0.27 -5.52 -7.07
C GLU A 121 0.99 -5.19 -6.26
N GLN A 122 0.88 -5.14 -4.93
CA GLN A 122 2.00 -4.81 -4.08
C GLN A 122 1.91 -5.42 -2.67
N ILE A 123 3.07 -5.70 -2.09
CA ILE A 123 3.25 -5.98 -0.66
C ILE A 123 4.19 -4.92 -0.11
N ILE A 124 3.79 -4.25 0.97
CA ILE A 124 4.60 -3.23 1.63
C ILE A 124 4.82 -3.70 3.08
N PRO A 125 6.07 -4.00 3.50
CA PRO A 125 6.34 -4.40 4.88
C PRO A 125 6.19 -3.20 5.84
N SER A 126 5.74 -3.45 7.06
CA SER A 126 5.52 -2.42 8.07
C SER A 126 5.89 -2.91 9.47
N GLY A 127 7.18 -2.89 9.81
CA GLY A 127 7.65 -3.33 11.13
C GLY A 127 7.29 -4.78 11.44
N ASP A 128 6.24 -4.97 12.24
CA ASP A 128 5.64 -6.23 12.69
C ASP A 128 4.51 -6.75 11.81
N GLY A 129 4.22 -6.09 10.70
CA GLY A 129 3.14 -6.44 9.80
C GLY A 129 3.45 -6.19 8.33
N CYS A 130 2.39 -6.17 7.52
CA CYS A 130 2.48 -5.74 6.13
C CYS A 130 1.13 -5.25 5.58
N TYR A 131 1.21 -4.47 4.51
CA TYR A 131 0.11 -4.11 3.64
C TYR A 131 0.11 -5.01 2.40
N LEU A 132 -1.05 -5.55 2.05
CA LEU A 132 -1.29 -6.15 0.74
C LEU A 132 -2.22 -5.22 -0.04
N VAL A 133 -1.74 -4.77 -1.20
CA VAL A 133 -2.52 -3.95 -2.12
C VAL A 133 -2.88 -4.80 -3.33
N PHE A 134 -4.16 -4.85 -3.62
CA PHE A 134 -4.72 -5.59 -4.73
C PHE A 134 -5.13 -4.66 -5.87
N ASN A 135 -5.06 -5.16 -7.11
CA ASN A 135 -5.41 -4.38 -8.29
C ASN A 135 -6.93 -4.07 -8.37
N GLU A 136 -7.30 -3.24 -9.34
CA GLU A 136 -8.68 -2.76 -9.54
C GLU A 136 -9.69 -3.84 -9.98
N ASN A 137 -9.21 -4.99 -10.44
CA ASN A 137 -10.06 -6.12 -10.82
C ASN A 137 -10.52 -6.94 -9.60
N MET A 138 -10.04 -6.59 -8.41
CA MET A 138 -10.42 -7.27 -7.19
C MET A 138 -11.90 -7.03 -6.86
N ASN A 139 -12.60 -8.11 -6.54
CA ASN A 139 -14.00 -8.06 -6.10
C ASN A 139 -14.12 -8.47 -4.62
N ASN A 140 -15.34 -8.41 -4.07
CA ASN A 140 -15.62 -8.73 -2.67
C ASN A 140 -15.18 -10.15 -2.24
N SER A 141 -14.91 -11.07 -3.16
CA SER A 141 -14.34 -12.38 -2.82
C SER A 141 -12.93 -12.30 -2.22
N PHE A 142 -12.25 -11.15 -2.29
CA PHE A 142 -10.95 -10.94 -1.66
C PHE A 142 -10.99 -11.06 -0.13
N PHE A 143 -12.15 -10.88 0.49
CA PHE A 143 -12.31 -11.15 1.93
C PHE A 143 -12.00 -12.63 2.26
N LYS A 144 -12.15 -13.55 1.30
CA LYS A 144 -11.74 -14.95 1.48
C LYS A 144 -10.23 -15.10 1.68
N ILE A 145 -9.43 -14.15 1.18
CA ILE A 145 -7.97 -14.13 1.38
C ILE A 145 -7.64 -13.98 2.87
N VAL A 146 -8.41 -13.17 3.61
CA VAL A 146 -8.26 -13.04 5.07
C VAL A 146 -8.41 -14.41 5.74
N LEU A 147 -9.46 -15.16 5.38
CA LEU A 147 -9.71 -16.49 5.92
C LEU A 147 -8.59 -17.48 5.56
N ILE A 148 -8.06 -17.41 4.34
CA ILE A 148 -6.92 -18.23 3.92
C ILE A 148 -5.68 -17.91 4.76
N ILE A 149 -5.37 -16.62 4.97
CA ILE A 149 -4.22 -16.20 5.79
C ILE A 149 -4.36 -16.74 7.21
N LEU A 150 -5.52 -16.57 7.85
CA LEU A 150 -5.76 -17.06 9.20
C LEU A 150 -5.67 -18.59 9.29
N ASN A 151 -6.23 -19.30 8.31
CA ASN A 151 -6.18 -20.76 8.26
C ASN A 151 -4.74 -21.28 8.09
N GLU A 152 -3.96 -20.70 7.17
CA GLU A 152 -2.56 -21.09 6.94
C GLU A 152 -1.67 -20.72 8.14
N MET A 153 -1.96 -19.61 8.83
CA MET A 153 -1.31 -19.23 10.08
C MET A 153 -1.58 -20.26 11.19
N ASN A 154 -2.82 -20.72 11.32
CA ASN A 154 -3.17 -21.74 12.30
C ASN A 154 -2.49 -23.08 11.98
N ASN A 155 -2.59 -23.55 10.74
CA ASN A 155 -2.00 -24.81 10.30
C ASN A 155 -0.48 -24.85 10.51
N LEU A 156 0.23 -23.77 10.14
CA LEU A 156 1.67 -23.71 10.35
C LEU A 156 2.05 -23.79 11.83
N GLN A 157 1.29 -23.12 12.69
CA GLN A 157 1.55 -23.16 14.12
C GLN A 157 1.22 -24.51 14.74
N ASP A 158 0.16 -25.18 14.28
CA ASP A 158 -0.15 -26.55 14.68
C ASP A 158 0.98 -27.50 14.31
N ASP A 159 1.49 -27.43 13.08
CA ASP A 159 2.64 -28.23 12.64
C ASP A 159 3.90 -27.98 13.49
N ILE A 160 4.15 -26.72 13.88
CA ILE A 160 5.28 -26.35 14.74
C ILE A 160 5.07 -26.91 16.14
N PHE A 161 3.87 -26.79 16.70
CA PHE A 161 3.55 -27.31 18.01
C PHE A 161 3.61 -28.82 18.04
N GLU A 162 3.04 -29.55 17.09
CA GLU A 162 3.13 -31.01 17.06
C GLU A 162 4.58 -31.52 17.00
N LYS A 163 5.45 -30.81 16.28
CA LYS A 163 6.88 -31.16 16.18
C LYS A 163 7.67 -30.90 17.46
N HIS A 164 7.29 -29.90 18.24
CA HIS A 164 8.11 -29.41 19.36
C HIS A 164 7.46 -29.51 20.74
N LEU A 165 6.13 -29.56 20.82
CA LEU A 165 5.31 -29.58 22.04
C LEU A 165 4.31 -30.75 21.97
N LYS A 166 4.38 -31.68 22.92
CA LYS A 166 3.51 -32.87 22.96
C LYS A 166 2.02 -32.58 23.26
N LYS A 167 1.64 -31.33 23.53
CA LYS A 167 0.25 -30.90 23.78
C LYS A 167 -0.03 -29.58 23.06
N GLN A 168 -1.12 -29.57 22.29
CA GLN A 168 -1.67 -28.35 21.70
C GLN A 168 -2.44 -27.59 22.80
N ASN A 169 -2.11 -26.31 23.00
CA ASN A 169 -2.97 -25.40 23.73
C ASN A 169 -3.26 -24.21 22.81
N SER A 170 -4.52 -24.06 22.37
CA SER A 170 -4.93 -23.06 21.37
C SER A 170 -4.63 -21.63 21.81
N ASP A 171 -4.64 -21.39 23.11
CA ASP A 171 -4.50 -20.07 23.72
C ASP A 171 -3.09 -19.48 23.55
N ASN A 172 -2.11 -20.29 23.15
CA ASN A 172 -0.71 -19.88 22.97
C ASN A 172 -0.32 -19.62 21.51
N LYS A 173 -1.27 -19.65 20.57
CA LYS A 173 -0.99 -19.34 19.16
C LYS A 173 -0.76 -17.85 18.97
N LEU A 174 0.19 -17.51 18.11
CA LEU A 174 0.34 -16.20 17.50
C LEU A 174 -0.97 -15.78 16.87
N ARG A 175 -1.44 -14.59 17.27
CA ARG A 175 -2.65 -13.97 16.76
C ARG A 175 -2.30 -12.85 15.80
N LEU A 176 -3.11 -12.71 14.76
CA LEU A 176 -3.02 -11.64 13.79
C LEU A 176 -4.22 -10.70 13.95
N ARG A 177 -3.97 -9.40 13.82
CA ARG A 177 -4.99 -8.41 13.52
C ARG A 177 -4.99 -8.20 12.02
N ILE A 178 -6.17 -8.32 11.43
CA ILE A 178 -6.35 -8.10 9.99
C ILE A 178 -7.49 -7.13 9.78
N SER A 179 -7.24 -6.09 9.01
CA SER A 179 -8.31 -5.23 8.48
C SER A 179 -8.27 -5.24 6.96
N CYS A 180 -9.41 -4.96 6.37
CA CYS A 180 -9.57 -4.97 4.93
C CYS A 180 -10.56 -3.90 4.48
N THR A 181 -10.26 -3.25 3.36
CA THR A 181 -11.10 -2.22 2.76
C THR A 181 -11.06 -2.32 1.24
N LEU A 182 -12.09 -1.79 0.59
CA LEU A 182 -12.18 -1.70 -0.86
C LEU A 182 -12.54 -0.26 -1.25
N ASN A 183 -11.53 0.57 -1.44
CA ASN A 183 -11.72 2.00 -1.65
C ASN A 183 -10.59 2.60 -2.52
N GLU A 184 -10.64 3.91 -2.76
CA GLU A 184 -9.64 4.61 -3.57
C GLU A 184 -8.25 4.56 -2.95
N THR A 185 -7.28 4.19 -3.78
CA THR A 185 -5.84 4.15 -3.49
C THR A 185 -5.07 4.62 -4.71
N ASP A 186 -3.96 5.31 -4.49
CA ASP A 186 -2.98 5.65 -5.51
C ASP A 186 -1.57 5.31 -4.99
N PHE A 187 -0.59 5.25 -5.88
CA PHE A 187 0.80 4.96 -5.55
C PHE A 187 1.67 6.21 -5.62
N PHE A 188 2.76 6.21 -4.88
CA PHE A 188 3.84 7.20 -4.97
C PHE A 188 5.18 6.51 -4.73
N TYR A 189 6.28 7.17 -5.03
CA TYR A 189 7.60 6.71 -4.62
C TYR A 189 8.08 7.54 -3.42
N ASP A 190 8.55 6.87 -2.38
CA ASP A 190 9.16 7.56 -1.23
C ASP A 190 10.56 8.08 -1.55
N ILE A 191 11.18 8.77 -0.59
CA ILE A 191 12.53 9.33 -0.73
C ILE A 191 13.61 8.28 -0.97
N SER A 192 13.33 7.02 -0.62
CA SER A 192 14.21 5.86 -0.83
C SER A 192 13.94 5.16 -2.17
N GLY A 193 12.99 5.65 -2.97
CA GLY A 193 12.60 5.05 -4.24
C GLY A 193 11.72 3.82 -4.10
N ASN A 194 11.17 3.53 -2.90
CA ASN A 194 10.20 2.46 -2.75
C ASN A 194 8.84 2.95 -3.20
N ARG A 195 8.17 2.14 -4.05
CA ARG A 195 6.76 2.35 -4.34
C ARG A 195 5.98 2.16 -3.05
N ASN A 196 5.13 3.10 -2.70
CA ASN A 196 4.21 3.05 -1.58
C ASN A 196 2.83 3.48 -2.06
N CYS A 197 1.83 3.33 -1.21
CA CYS A 197 0.46 3.74 -1.54
C CYS A 197 -0.10 4.69 -0.50
N TYR A 198 -1.07 5.48 -0.94
CA TYR A 198 -1.83 6.42 -0.13
C TYR A 198 -3.28 6.42 -0.60
N GLY A 199 -4.19 6.86 0.25
CA GLY A 199 -5.60 6.99 -0.13
C GLY A 199 -6.54 6.70 1.01
N ILE A 200 -7.84 6.79 0.70
CA ILE A 200 -8.92 6.57 1.66
C ILE A 200 -8.89 5.12 2.15
N ALA A 201 -8.62 4.15 1.27
CA ALA A 201 -8.61 2.74 1.63
C ALA A 201 -7.60 2.41 2.75
N LEU A 202 -6.37 2.95 2.66
CA LEU A 202 -5.34 2.74 3.68
C LEU A 202 -5.74 3.37 5.01
N ASN A 203 -6.27 4.59 4.98
CA ASN A 203 -6.68 5.30 6.19
C ASN A 203 -7.85 4.58 6.88
N GLU A 204 -8.85 4.13 6.13
CA GLU A 204 -9.97 3.35 6.66
C GLU A 204 -9.49 2.00 7.22
N ALA A 205 -8.63 1.28 6.49
CA ALA A 205 -8.13 -0.01 6.96
C ALA A 205 -7.32 0.15 8.25
N SER A 206 -6.48 1.18 8.35
CA SER A 206 -5.72 1.49 9.56
C SER A 206 -6.63 1.80 10.74
N ARG A 207 -7.70 2.59 10.54
CA ARG A 207 -8.70 2.88 11.58
C ARG A 207 -9.42 1.61 12.05
N ILE A 208 -9.84 0.74 11.14
CA ILE A 208 -10.49 -0.54 11.47
C ILE A 208 -9.55 -1.42 12.30
N LEU A 209 -8.28 -1.50 11.89
CA LEU A 209 -7.26 -2.29 12.59
C LEU A 209 -7.05 -1.78 14.03
N HIS A 210 -7.02 -0.46 14.22
CA HIS A 210 -6.90 0.16 15.53
C HIS A 210 -8.13 -0.05 16.42
N LEU A 211 -9.35 -0.03 15.86
CA LEU A 211 -10.55 -0.31 16.65
C LEU A 211 -10.53 -1.75 17.21
N ALA A 212 -10.07 -2.72 16.41
CA ALA A 212 -9.90 -4.10 16.86
C ALA A 212 -8.84 -4.28 17.98
N GLN A 213 -7.95 -3.31 18.17
CA GLN A 213 -6.98 -3.31 19.27
C GLN A 213 -7.63 -2.99 20.61
N ASN A 214 -8.58 -2.05 20.63
CA ASN A 214 -9.22 -1.59 21.86
C ASN A 214 -10.17 -2.65 22.45
N GLU A 215 -10.77 -3.52 21.63
CA GLU A 215 -11.64 -4.60 22.11
C GLU A 215 -10.89 -5.77 22.76
N ASN A 216 -9.62 -5.99 22.40
CA ASN A 216 -8.78 -7.06 22.97
C ASN A 216 -7.94 -6.61 24.18
N SER A 217 -8.19 -5.41 24.69
CA SER A 217 -7.46 -4.81 25.83
C SER A 217 -8.21 -4.96 27.16
N HIS A 218 -9.25 -5.80 27.20
CA HIS A 218 -10.06 -6.12 28.39
C HIS A 218 -9.87 -7.57 28.81
#